data_AF-A0A376MMW0-F1
#
_entry.id   AF-A0A376MMW0-F1
#
_cell.length_a   1.000
_cell.length_b   1.000
_cell.length_c   1.000
_cell.angle_alpha   90.00
_cell.angle_beta   90.00
_cell.angle_gamma   90.00
#
_symmetry.space_group_name_H-M   'P 1'
#
loop_
_entity.id
_entity.type
_entity.pdbx_description
1 polymer ?
#
loop_
_entity_poly.entity_id
_entity_poly.type
_entity_poly.pdbx_seq_one_letter_code
_entity_poly.pdbx_strand_id
1 'polypeptide(L)'
;MAVHVPLTLEAQLEARALMMSTNNILSPANGEPIIVPSQDVVLGLYYMTRDCVNAKGEGMVLTGPKEAERLYRSGLASLHARVKVRITEYEKMLTVN
;
A
#
# COMPACT_ATOMS: atom_id res chain seq x y z
N MET A 1 -8.89 16.57 19.73
CA MET A 1 -9.82 17.04 18.69
C MET A 1 -11.21 17.17 19.30
N ALA A 2 -11.96 18.20 18.93
CA ALA A 2 -13.37 18.30 19.31
C ALA A 2 -14.19 17.30 18.48
N VAL A 3 -15.23 16.73 19.09
CA VAL A 3 -16.14 15.79 18.44
C VAL A 3 -17.52 16.42 18.39
N HIS A 4 -18.15 16.43 17.22
CA HIS A 4 -19.47 17.01 16.99
C HIS A 4 -20.39 15.97 16.39
N VAL A 5 -21.66 15.98 16.81
CA VAL A 5 -22.67 15.00 16.38
C VAL A 5 -23.68 15.70 15.48
N PRO A 6 -23.80 15.32 14.19
CA PRO A 6 -24.83 15.86 13.30
C PRO A 6 -26.20 15.29 13.69
N LEU A 7 -27.13 16.16 14.09
CA LEU A 7 -28.43 15.76 14.63
C LEU A 7 -29.53 15.63 13.56
N THR A 8 -29.54 16.50 12.55
CA THR A 8 -30.57 16.47 11.49
C THR A 8 -30.22 15.44 10.42
N LEU A 9 -31.25 14.90 9.75
CA LEU A 9 -31.05 13.95 8.66
C LEU A 9 -30.24 14.58 7.51
N GLU A 10 -30.50 15.85 7.22
CA GLU A 10 -29.77 16.62 6.21
C GLU A 10 -28.28 16.73 6.56
N ALA A 11 -27.95 17.10 7.81
CA ALA A 11 -26.57 17.18 8.26
C ALA A 11 -25.86 15.82 8.27
N GLN A 12 -26.59 14.73 8.56
CA GLN A 12 -26.03 13.37 8.48
C GLN A 12 -25.72 12.97 7.03
N LEU A 13 -26.62 13.29 6.09
CA LEU A 13 -26.42 13.03 4.67
C LEU A 13 -25.24 13.84 4.12
N GLU A 14 -25.14 15.12 4.47
CA GLU A 14 -24.03 15.98 4.06
C GLU A 14 -22.69 15.51 4.65
N ALA A 15 -22.67 15.17 5.94
CA ALA A 15 -21.48 14.65 6.59
C ALA A 15 -20.97 13.36 5.91
N ARG A 16 -21.90 12.51 5.45
CA ARG A 16 -21.57 11.27 4.75
C ARG A 16 -21.16 11.47 3.29
N ALA A 17 -21.85 12.35 2.57
CA ALA A 17 -21.63 12.55 1.14
C ALA A 17 -20.42 13.47 0.85
N LEU A 18 -20.16 14.46 1.71
CA LEU A 18 -19.13 15.48 1.45
C LEU A 18 -18.00 15.45 2.47
N MET A 19 -18.33 15.35 3.77
CA MET A 19 -17.32 15.50 4.83
C MET A 19 -16.63 14.18 5.22
N MET A 20 -17.03 13.05 4.64
CA MET A 20 -16.44 11.75 4.95
C MET A 20 -14.98 11.67 4.48
N SER A 21 -14.10 11.10 5.31
CA SER A 21 -12.66 11.05 5.04
C SER A 21 -12.29 10.37 3.74
N THR A 22 -13.05 9.35 3.32
CA THR A 22 -12.85 8.63 2.07
C THR A 22 -13.02 9.50 0.82
N ASN A 23 -13.74 10.62 0.95
CA ASN A 23 -13.98 11.54 -0.17
C ASN A 23 -12.86 12.58 -0.27
N ASN A 24 -12.18 12.86 0.85
CA ASN A 24 -11.16 13.90 0.97
C ASN A 24 -9.73 13.33 0.84
N ILE A 25 -9.48 12.58 -0.24
CA ILE A 25 -8.19 11.92 -0.51
C ILE A 25 -7.19 12.84 -1.21
N LEU A 26 -7.68 13.81 -1.99
CA LEU A 26 -6.88 14.75 -2.76
C LEU A 26 -6.92 16.14 -2.11
N SER A 27 -5.83 16.86 -2.23
CA SER A 27 -5.74 18.26 -1.84
C SER A 27 -6.57 19.12 -2.79
N PRO A 28 -7.47 19.99 -2.29
CA PRO A 28 -8.29 20.84 -3.15
C PRO A 28 -7.48 21.92 -3.88
N ALA A 29 -6.27 22.23 -3.41
CA ALA A 29 -5.45 23.31 -3.97
C ALA A 29 -4.66 22.89 -5.21
N ASN A 30 -4.16 21.64 -5.25
CA ASN A 30 -3.24 21.16 -6.28
C ASN A 30 -3.56 19.76 -6.81
N GLY A 31 -4.56 19.07 -6.26
CA GLY A 31 -4.97 17.72 -6.70
C GLY A 31 -4.00 16.61 -6.28
N GLU A 32 -2.96 16.91 -5.51
CA GLU A 32 -2.05 15.89 -4.99
C GLU A 32 -2.71 15.08 -3.87
N PRO A 33 -2.42 13.77 -3.72
CA PRO A 33 -2.95 12.99 -2.60
C PRO A 33 -2.49 13.55 -1.25
N ILE A 34 -3.42 13.80 -0.33
CA ILE A 34 -3.08 14.23 1.04
C ILE A 34 -2.89 13.05 2.01
N ILE A 35 -3.40 11.87 1.63
CA ILE A 35 -3.35 10.65 2.45
C ILE A 35 -2.06 9.83 2.27
N VAL A 36 -0.97 10.49 1.85
CA VAL A 36 0.32 9.80 1.64
C VAL A 36 0.77 9.19 2.97
N PRO A 37 1.23 7.92 2.98
CA PRO A 37 1.74 7.30 4.19
C PRO A 37 2.83 8.16 4.85
N SER A 38 2.80 8.24 6.18
CA SER A 38 3.76 9.04 6.95
C SER A 38 4.80 8.18 7.66
N GLN A 39 5.96 8.78 7.91
CA GLN A 39 7.06 8.32 8.79
C GLN A 39 7.23 6.80 8.87
N ASP A 40 6.60 6.15 9.86
CA ASP A 40 6.78 4.72 10.16
C ASP A 40 6.33 3.81 9.04
N VAL A 41 5.24 4.16 8.34
CA VAL A 41 4.76 3.36 7.21
C VAL A 41 5.74 3.45 6.05
N VAL A 42 6.30 4.63 5.80
CA VAL A 42 7.33 4.83 4.77
C VAL A 42 8.60 4.05 5.12
N LEU A 43 9.03 4.10 6.39
CA LEU A 43 10.18 3.36 6.86
C LEU A 43 9.98 1.84 6.75
N GLY A 44 8.80 1.34 7.11
CA GLY A 44 8.44 -0.07 6.98
C GLY A 44 8.46 -0.53 5.53
N LEU A 45 7.85 0.22 4.62
CA LEU A 45 7.88 -0.07 3.18
C LEU A 45 9.30 -0.02 2.64
N TYR A 46 10.09 0.99 3.00
CA TYR A 46 11.48 1.12 2.60
C TYR A 46 12.32 -0.06 3.07
N TYR A 47 12.14 -0.48 4.32
CA TYR A 47 12.84 -1.64 4.85
C TYR A 47 12.45 -2.91 4.09
N MET A 48 11.15 -3.14 3.85
CA MET A 48 10.66 -4.34 3.16
C MET A 48 11.10 -4.45 1.70
N THR A 49 11.32 -3.33 1.01
CA THR A 49 11.65 -3.31 -0.43
C THR A 49 13.14 -3.16 -0.70
N ARG A 50 13.99 -3.11 0.34
CA ARG A 50 15.44 -3.00 0.20
C ARG A 50 16.07 -4.38 0.10
N ASP A 51 17.08 -4.51 -0.75
CA ASP A 51 17.86 -5.74 -0.89
C ASP A 51 19.14 -5.71 -0.04
N CYS A 52 19.63 -6.90 0.32
CA CYS A 52 20.95 -7.07 0.91
C CYS A 52 21.71 -8.21 0.22
N VAL A 53 23.03 -8.07 0.18
CA VAL A 53 23.93 -9.08 -0.42
C VAL A 53 24.14 -10.20 0.58
N ASN A 54 24.20 -11.43 0.08
CA ASN A 54 24.45 -12.66 0.83
C ASN A 54 23.38 -12.94 1.89
N ALA A 55 22.11 -12.77 1.51
CA ALA A 55 20.98 -13.04 2.37
C ALA A 55 20.56 -14.51 2.30
N LYS A 56 19.92 -15.01 3.36
CA LYS A 56 19.36 -16.36 3.38
C LYS A 56 18.32 -16.54 2.27
N GLY A 57 18.49 -17.52 1.40
CA GLY A 57 17.58 -17.77 0.28
C GLY A 57 17.87 -16.97 -1.00
N GLU A 58 19.05 -16.36 -1.10
CA GLU A 58 19.48 -15.68 -2.34
C GLU A 58 19.59 -16.66 -3.52
N GLY A 59 19.12 -16.23 -4.70
CA GLY A 59 19.15 -17.01 -5.94
C GLY A 59 18.01 -18.03 -6.10
N MET A 60 17.07 -18.12 -5.14
CA MET A 60 15.92 -19.01 -5.26
C MET A 60 14.96 -18.55 -6.38
N VAL A 61 14.29 -19.52 -7.00
CA VAL A 61 13.24 -19.29 -8.01
C VAL A 61 11.90 -19.66 -7.40
N LEU A 62 10.96 -18.72 -7.37
CA LEU A 62 9.67 -18.84 -6.71
C LEU A 62 8.52 -18.78 -7.71
N THR A 63 7.49 -19.58 -7.45
CA THR A 63 6.33 -19.73 -8.34
C THR A 63 5.42 -18.49 -8.35
N GLY A 64 5.47 -17.69 -7.28
CA GLY A 64 4.68 -16.47 -7.13
C GLY A 64 4.80 -15.83 -5.74
N PRO A 65 4.14 -14.67 -5.51
CA PRO A 65 4.28 -13.89 -4.28
C PRO A 65 3.77 -14.60 -3.01
N LYS A 66 2.74 -15.45 -3.13
CA LYS A 66 2.24 -16.25 -1.99
C LYS A 66 3.29 -17.24 -1.46
N GLU A 67 4.11 -17.79 -2.35
CA GLU A 67 5.20 -18.69 -1.95
C GLU A 67 6.35 -17.91 -1.29
N ALA A 68 6.64 -16.71 -1.78
CA ALA A 68 7.62 -15.82 -1.16
C ALA A 68 7.24 -15.47 0.29
N GLU A 69 5.97 -15.13 0.54
CA GLU A 69 5.48 -14.87 1.90
C GLU A 69 5.61 -16.10 2.81
N ARG A 70 5.27 -17.29 2.29
CA ARG A 70 5.39 -18.55 3.04
C ARG A 70 6.84 -18.84 3.44
N LEU A 71 7.79 -18.67 2.53
CA LEU A 71 9.22 -18.89 2.80
C LEU A 71 9.82 -17.89 3.78
N TYR A 72 9.37 -16.64 3.70
CA TYR A 72 9.77 -15.62 4.66
C TYR A 72 9.25 -15.96 6.07
N ARG A 73 7.95 -16.27 6.20
CA ARG A 73 7.34 -16.61 7.49
C ARG A 73 7.88 -17.88 8.12
N SER A 74 8.30 -18.87 7.33
CA SER A 74 8.96 -20.08 7.83
C SER A 74 10.43 -19.86 8.20
N GLY A 75 10.98 -18.66 7.97
CA GLY A 75 12.38 -18.33 8.25
C GLY A 75 13.38 -19.01 7.31
N LEU A 76 12.91 -19.57 6.18
CA LEU A 76 13.76 -20.21 5.18
C LEU A 76 14.43 -19.19 4.25
N ALA A 77 13.79 -18.05 4.02
CA ALA A 77 14.34 -16.91 3.27
C ALA A 77 14.36 -15.64 4.13
N SER A 78 15.36 -14.79 3.90
CA SER A 78 15.43 -13.45 4.46
C SER A 78 14.57 -12.48 3.66
N LEU A 79 14.05 -11.44 4.32
CA LEU A 79 13.20 -10.42 3.69
C LEU A 79 13.89 -9.73 2.50
N HIS A 80 15.19 -9.50 2.64
CA HIS A 80 16.01 -8.71 1.71
C HIS A 80 16.77 -9.57 0.69
N ALA A 81 16.41 -10.86 0.57
CA ALA A 81 17.09 -11.80 -0.31
C ALA A 81 16.72 -11.57 -1.78
N ARG A 82 17.74 -11.50 -2.64
CA ARG A 82 17.55 -11.39 -4.09
C ARG A 82 17.05 -12.73 -4.65
N VAL A 83 15.82 -12.77 -5.15
CA VAL A 83 15.15 -13.97 -5.68
C VAL A 83 14.47 -13.69 -7.02
N LYS A 84 14.27 -14.74 -7.84
CA LYS A 84 13.47 -14.65 -9.07
C LYS A 84 12.06 -15.13 -8.80
N VAL A 85 11.08 -14.24 -8.89
CA VAL A 85 9.66 -14.58 -8.67
C VAL A 85 8.89 -14.37 -9.95
N ARG A 86 7.98 -15.31 -10.27
CA ARG A 86 6.99 -15.08 -11.34
C ARG A 86 5.90 -14.13 -10.85
N ILE A 87 5.82 -12.96 -11.45
CA ILE A 87 4.77 -11.96 -11.18
C ILE A 87 3.83 -11.92 -12.40
N THR A 88 2.53 -11.91 -12.13
CA THR A 88 1.50 -11.66 -13.16
C THR A 88 1.05 -10.22 -13.00
N GLU A 89 1.47 -9.35 -13.90
CA GLU A 89 1.10 -7.95 -13.92
C GLU A 89 -0.14 -7.76 -14.81
N TYR A 90 -1.11 -6.97 -14.34
CA TYR A 90 -2.26 -6.59 -15.15
C TYR A 90 -2.01 -5.20 -15.70
N GLU A 91 -1.56 -5.13 -16.95
CA GLU A 91 -1.36 -3.85 -17.64
C GLU A 91 -2.72 -3.33 -18.11
N LYS A 92 -3.14 -2.17 -17.58
CA LYS A 92 -4.38 -1.52 -18.00
C LYS A 92 -4.09 -0.80 -19.32
N MET A 93 -4.53 -1.37 -20.45
CA MET A 93 -4.52 -0.68 -21.75
C MET A 93 -5.31 0.63 -21.62
N LEU A 94 -4.60 1.77 -21.56
CA LEU A 94 -5.19 3.09 -21.73
C LEU A 94 -5.53 3.24 -23.21
N THR A 95 -6.81 3.05 -23.55
CA THR A 95 -7.34 3.47 -24.85
C THR A 95 -7.28 5.00 -24.88
N VAL A 96 -6.27 5.52 -25.58
CA VAL A 96 -6.19 6.92 -25.98
C VAL A 96 -7.14 7.08 -27.18
N ASN A 97 -8.18 7.91 -27.01
CA ASN A 97 -9.01 8.40 -28.11
C ASN A 97 -8.20 9.31 -29.04
#